data_AF-T1ATC8-F1
#
_entry.id   AF-T1ATC8-F1
#
_cell.length_a   1.000
_cell.length_b   1.000
_cell.length_c   1.000
_cell.angle_alpha   90.00
_cell.angle_beta   90.00
_cell.angle_gamma   90.00
#
_symmetry.space_group_name_H-M   'P 1'
#
loop_
_entity.id
_entity.type
_entity.pdbx_description
1 polymer ?
#
loop_
_entity_poly.entity_id
_entity_poly.type
_entity_poly.pdbx_seq_one_letter_code
_entity_poly.pdbx_strand_id
1 'polypeptide(L)'
;RPNRLHIRFVRLVAPAGLIAILPNRSWNLAALMPAPAGPTHPRAPHPPPKAAGPAFSARVNRLFIVDGTITFADESVEPHFRAPIRRLHGVILNLSSAPNALSSIALAGEVTDRFSPVTVAGKFNVYGLGRDTNIRATFKNIQLPIFDPYSDLYAGYAI
;
A
#
# COMPACT_ATOMS: atom_id res chain seq x y z
N ARG A 1 21.46 -2.26 -20.29
CA ARG A 1 20.76 -3.47 -20.79
C ARG A 1 19.31 -3.07 -21.06
N PRO A 2 18.72 -3.42 -22.22
CA PRO A 2 17.52 -2.77 -22.76
C PRO A 2 16.20 -3.11 -22.04
N ASN A 3 16.24 -3.89 -20.96
CA ASN A 3 15.02 -4.44 -20.34
C ASN A 3 14.88 -4.08 -18.85
N ARG A 4 15.34 -2.88 -18.49
CA ARG A 4 15.24 -2.35 -17.13
C ARG A 4 15.06 -0.84 -17.16
N LEU A 5 14.11 -0.35 -16.37
CA LEU A 5 13.97 1.06 -16.04
C LEU A 5 14.59 1.32 -14.67
N HIS A 6 15.50 2.29 -14.60
CA HIS A 6 16.11 2.71 -13.34
C HIS A 6 15.99 4.22 -13.17
N ILE A 7 15.25 4.62 -12.15
CA ILE A 7 15.04 6.01 -11.77
C ILE A 7 15.80 6.28 -10.46
N ARG A 8 16.65 7.31 -10.46
CA ARG A 8 17.43 7.68 -9.26
C ARG A 8 16.53 8.27 -8.18
N PHE A 9 15.64 9.19 -8.54
CA PHE A 9 14.67 9.73 -7.61
C PHE A 9 13.40 10.16 -8.32
N VAL A 10 12.30 10.14 -7.57
CA VAL A 10 11.01 10.73 -7.94
C VAL A 10 10.55 11.57 -6.75
N ARG A 11 9.94 12.73 -7.02
CA ARG A 11 9.28 13.54 -5.99
C ARG A 11 7.83 13.72 -6.38
N LEU A 12 6.93 13.24 -5.52
CA LEU A 12 5.50 13.49 -5.63
C LEU A 12 5.16 14.63 -4.69
N VAL A 13 4.56 15.68 -5.24
CA VAL A 13 4.13 16.87 -4.51
C VAL A 13 2.61 16.83 -4.44
N ALA A 14 2.08 16.94 -3.23
CA ALA A 14 0.66 16.81 -2.92
C ALA A 14 -0.04 15.57 -3.54
N PRO A 15 0.56 14.36 -3.51
CA PRO A 15 -0.15 13.19 -4.00
C PRO A 15 -1.34 12.87 -3.09
N ALA A 16 -2.44 12.44 -3.70
CA ALA A 16 -3.63 11.97 -2.99
C ALA A 16 -3.84 10.46 -3.23
N GLY A 17 -4.32 9.75 -2.22
CA GLY A 17 -4.62 8.33 -2.33
C GLY A 17 -5.74 7.87 -1.40
N LEU A 18 -6.35 6.73 -1.75
CA LEU A 18 -7.32 6.02 -0.93
C LEU A 18 -6.82 4.60 -0.72
N ILE A 19 -6.80 4.15 0.52
CA ILE A 19 -6.57 2.76 0.89
C ILE A 19 -7.86 2.29 1.56
N ALA A 20 -8.54 1.34 0.95
CA ALA A 20 -9.85 0.88 1.41
C ALA A 20 -9.86 -0.64 1.60
N ILE A 21 -10.36 -1.07 2.77
CA ILE A 21 -10.90 -2.42 2.96
C ILE A 21 -12.35 -2.36 2.48
N LEU A 22 -12.65 -3.11 1.43
CA LEU A 22 -13.96 -3.17 0.79
C LEU A 22 -14.91 -4.09 1.59
N PRO A 23 -16.24 -4.05 1.35
CA PRO A 23 -17.20 -4.90 2.07
C PRO A 23 -16.88 -6.40 2.04
N ASN A 24 -16.26 -6.89 0.96
CA ASN A 24 -15.79 -8.27 0.82
C ASN A 24 -14.45 -8.55 1.53
N ARG A 25 -13.97 -7.63 2.38
CA ARG A 25 -12.68 -7.66 3.11
C ARG A 25 -11.44 -7.69 2.21
N SER A 26 -11.60 -7.41 0.92
CA SER A 26 -10.48 -7.22 0.00
C SER A 26 -9.97 -5.77 0.05
N TRP A 27 -8.75 -5.54 -0.42
CA TRP A 27 -8.14 -4.21 -0.48
C TRP A 27 -8.30 -3.63 -1.88
N ASN A 28 -8.59 -2.33 -1.99
CA ASN A 28 -8.62 -1.61 -3.28
C ASN A 28 -7.25 -1.59 -4.01
N LEU A 29 -6.15 -1.93 -3.29
CA LEU A 29 -4.80 -2.07 -3.84
C LEU A 29 -4.57 -3.40 -4.57
N ALA A 30 -5.48 -4.38 -4.47
CA ALA A 30 -5.33 -5.69 -5.11
C ALA A 30 -5.21 -5.58 -6.64
N ALA A 31 -5.86 -4.59 -7.26
CA ALA A 31 -5.77 -4.32 -8.70
C ALA A 31 -4.38 -3.82 -9.15
N LEU A 32 -3.54 -3.34 -8.21
CA LEU A 32 -2.16 -2.91 -8.50
C LEU A 32 -1.16 -4.07 -8.42
N MET A 33 -1.59 -5.26 -7.97
CA MET A 33 -0.74 -6.44 -7.93
C MET A 33 -0.69 -7.11 -9.31
N PRO A 34 0.47 -7.64 -9.73
CA PRO A 34 0.53 -8.49 -10.90
C PRO A 34 -0.43 -9.66 -10.73
N ALA A 35 -1.26 -9.94 -11.74
CA ALA A 35 -2.10 -11.12 -11.70
C ALA A 35 -1.23 -12.36 -11.47
N PRO A 36 -1.57 -13.26 -10.52
CA PRO A 36 -0.90 -14.54 -10.43
C PRO A 36 -1.02 -15.22 -11.80
N ALA A 37 0.06 -15.83 -12.27
CA ALA A 37 0.02 -16.65 -13.48
C ALA A 37 -1.08 -17.70 -13.28
N GLY A 38 -2.20 -17.53 -13.99
CA GLY A 38 -3.39 -18.35 -13.78
C GLY A 38 -3.16 -19.82 -14.12
N PRO A 39 -4.00 -20.73 -13.60
CA PRO A 39 -3.90 -22.14 -13.91
C PRO A 39 -4.08 -22.35 -15.43
N THR A 40 -3.12 -23.06 -16.02
CA THR A 40 -3.20 -23.57 -17.39
C THR A 40 -4.48 -24.37 -17.57
N HIS A 41 -5.53 -23.72 -18.12
CA HIS A 41 -6.62 -24.46 -18.73
C HIS A 41 -6.04 -25.14 -19.97
N PRO A 42 -6.36 -26.42 -20.25
CA PRO A 42 -5.92 -27.09 -21.45
C PRO A 42 -6.61 -26.44 -22.65
N ARG A 43 -5.94 -25.42 -23.21
CA ARG A 43 -6.27 -24.84 -24.50
C ARG A 43 -5.56 -25.70 -25.55
N ALA A 44 -6.29 -26.02 -26.61
CA ALA A 44 -5.84 -26.75 -27.80
C ALA A 44 -4.40 -26.37 -28.22
N PRO A 45 -3.62 -27.31 -28.80
CA PRO A 45 -2.19 -27.16 -29.01
C PRO A 45 -1.89 -25.91 -29.86
N HIS A 46 -1.46 -24.85 -29.18
CA HIS A 46 -0.83 -23.70 -29.82
C HIS A 46 0.66 -23.99 -30.00
N PRO A 47 1.29 -23.44 -31.06
CA PRO A 47 2.73 -23.54 -31.26
C PRO A 47 3.49 -23.10 -30.00
N PRO A 48 4.68 -23.68 -29.74
CA PRO A 48 5.40 -23.48 -28.49
C PRO A 48 5.55 -21.99 -28.20
N PRO A 49 5.25 -21.54 -26.96
CA PRO A 49 5.40 -20.13 -26.61
C PRO A 49 6.85 -19.74 -26.85
N LYS A 50 7.03 -18.78 -27.76
CA LYS A 50 8.31 -18.11 -28.01
C LYS A 50 8.85 -17.67 -26.65
N ALA A 51 10.05 -18.13 -26.30
CA ALA A 51 10.68 -17.88 -25.01
C ALA A 51 10.43 -16.42 -24.60
N ALA A 52 9.66 -16.24 -23.53
CA ALA A 52 9.41 -14.92 -22.98
C ALA A 52 10.79 -14.30 -22.73
N GLY A 53 11.06 -13.17 -23.39
CA GLY A 53 12.26 -12.40 -23.10
C GLY A 53 12.35 -12.10 -21.60
N PRO A 54 13.52 -11.68 -21.09
CA PRO A 54 13.67 -11.43 -19.65
C PRO A 54 12.51 -10.57 -19.11
N ALA A 55 12.07 -10.81 -17.87
CA ALA A 55 11.00 -10.00 -17.30
C ALA A 55 11.46 -8.54 -17.17
N PHE A 56 10.65 -7.59 -17.64
CA PHE A 56 10.93 -6.16 -17.48
C PHE A 56 10.99 -5.80 -15.98
N SER A 57 12.06 -5.13 -15.57
CA SER A 57 12.24 -4.70 -14.18
C SER A 57 12.29 -3.17 -14.08
N ALA A 58 11.44 -2.59 -13.23
CA ALA A 58 11.48 -1.19 -12.87
C ALA A 58 12.04 -1.02 -11.45
N ARG A 59 12.90 -0.01 -11.26
CA ARG A 59 13.43 0.38 -9.94
C ARG A 59 13.45 1.89 -9.77
N VAL A 60 13.01 2.36 -8.60
CA VAL A 60 13.18 3.72 -8.10
C VAL A 60 14.02 3.69 -6.83
N ASN A 61 15.17 4.35 -6.81
CA ASN A 61 16.02 4.33 -5.61
C ASN A 61 15.42 5.14 -4.46
N ARG A 62 14.82 6.30 -4.76
CA ARG A 62 14.19 7.19 -3.77
C ARG A 62 12.90 7.77 -4.31
N LEU A 63 11.81 7.57 -3.61
CA LEU A 63 10.53 8.21 -3.89
C LEU A 63 10.20 9.11 -2.71
N PHE A 64 10.23 10.42 -2.92
CA PHE A 64 9.89 11.41 -1.91
C PHE A 64 8.41 11.76 -2.01
N ILE A 65 7.76 11.77 -0.84
CA ILE A 65 6.40 12.29 -0.70
C ILE A 65 6.51 13.64 0.00
N VAL A 66 5.90 14.66 -0.58
CA VAL A 66 5.86 16.01 -0.04
C VAL A 66 4.40 16.47 0.02
N ASP A 67 3.92 16.75 1.22
CA ASP A 67 2.57 17.27 1.50
C ASP A 67 1.42 16.42 0.95
N GLY A 68 1.58 15.09 1.00
CA GLY A 68 0.57 14.15 0.52
C GLY A 68 -0.65 14.01 1.43
N THR A 69 -1.70 13.43 0.88
CA THR A 69 -2.92 13.05 1.59
C THR A 69 -3.27 11.60 1.29
N ILE A 70 -3.62 10.84 2.32
CA ILE A 70 -4.14 9.47 2.17
C ILE A 70 -5.36 9.34 3.06
N THR A 71 -6.44 8.77 2.54
CA THR A 71 -7.55 8.33 3.37
C THR A 71 -7.46 6.82 3.55
N PHE A 72 -7.45 6.35 4.79
CA PHE A 72 -7.72 4.95 5.09
C PHE A 72 -9.22 4.78 5.35
N ALA A 73 -9.86 3.81 4.71
CA ALA A 73 -11.27 3.49 4.88
C ALA A 73 -11.46 2.00 5.16
N ASP A 74 -12.32 1.66 6.10
CA ASP A 74 -12.83 0.30 6.25
C ASP A 74 -14.34 0.32 6.03
N GLU A 75 -14.73 -0.15 4.84
CA GLU A 75 -16.10 -0.27 4.38
C GLU A 75 -16.68 -1.67 4.68
N SER A 76 -15.91 -2.54 5.37
CA SER A 76 -16.36 -3.87 5.80
C SER A 76 -17.02 -3.89 7.18
N VAL A 77 -16.95 -2.77 7.91
CA VAL A 77 -17.60 -2.56 9.21
C VAL A 77 -18.69 -1.48 9.08
N GLU A 78 -19.70 -1.56 9.95
CA GLU A 78 -20.78 -0.57 10.05
C GLU A 78 -20.78 0.03 11.47
N PRO A 79 -20.82 1.36 11.63
CA PRO A 79 -20.74 2.36 10.56
C PRO A 79 -19.36 2.36 9.88
N HIS A 80 -19.34 2.67 8.58
CA HIS A 80 -18.09 2.70 7.82
C HIS A 80 -17.03 3.60 8.45
N PHE A 81 -15.82 3.08 8.59
CA PHE A 81 -14.69 3.78 9.19
C PHE A 81 -13.93 4.58 8.13
N ARG A 82 -13.56 5.83 8.44
CA ARG A 82 -12.67 6.64 7.59
C ARG A 82 -11.70 7.48 8.44
N ALA A 83 -10.41 7.39 8.10
CA ALA A 83 -9.32 8.13 8.74
C ALA A 83 -8.52 8.90 7.67
N PRO A 84 -8.78 10.20 7.46
CA PRO A 84 -7.97 11.04 6.59
C PRO A 84 -6.63 11.36 7.26
N ILE A 85 -5.53 11.11 6.54
CA ILE A 85 -4.16 11.43 6.92
C ILE A 85 -3.67 12.53 5.97
N ARG A 86 -3.16 13.62 6.54
CA ARG A 86 -2.73 14.84 5.83
C ARG A 86 -1.29 15.17 6.17
N ARG A 87 -0.72 16.13 5.42
CA ARG A 87 0.66 16.58 5.56
C ARG A 87 1.65 15.42 5.54
N LEU A 88 1.35 14.40 4.74
CA LEU A 88 2.16 13.20 4.64
C LEU A 88 3.47 13.56 3.94
N HIS A 89 4.59 13.23 4.58
CA HIS A 89 5.91 13.49 4.06
C HIS A 89 6.87 12.37 4.43
N GLY A 90 7.90 12.17 3.61
CA GLY A 90 8.94 11.19 3.87
C GLY A 90 9.45 10.52 2.60
N VAL A 91 9.94 9.30 2.75
CA VAL A 91 10.66 8.59 1.67
C VAL A 91 10.34 7.11 1.62
N ILE A 92 10.26 6.61 0.39
CA ILE A 92 10.30 5.19 0.07
C ILE A 92 11.63 4.92 -0.65
N LEU A 93 12.37 3.92 -0.16
CA LEU A 93 13.67 3.54 -0.67
C LEU A 93 13.59 2.22 -1.42
N ASN A 94 14.31 2.16 -2.55
CA ASN A 94 14.53 0.95 -3.32
C ASN A 94 13.26 0.26 -3.86
N LEU A 95 12.21 1.04 -4.17
CA LEU A 95 10.99 0.55 -4.80
C LEU A 95 11.32 -0.19 -6.09
N SER A 96 10.84 -1.43 -6.24
CA SER A 96 11.23 -2.30 -7.34
C SER A 96 10.15 -3.32 -7.67
N SER A 97 9.95 -3.60 -8.95
CA SER A 97 9.01 -4.63 -9.44
C SER A 97 9.62 -6.04 -9.49
N ALA A 98 10.91 -6.20 -9.17
CA ALA A 98 11.56 -7.50 -9.15
C ALA A 98 11.05 -8.39 -7.99
N PRO A 99 10.80 -9.70 -8.21
CA PRO A 99 10.13 -10.58 -7.25
C PRO A 99 10.74 -10.67 -5.85
N ASN A 100 12.06 -10.47 -5.70
CA ASN A 100 12.78 -10.60 -4.42
C ASN A 100 13.31 -9.25 -3.91
N ALA A 101 12.80 -8.13 -4.42
CA ALA A 101 13.32 -6.81 -4.07
C ALA A 101 12.58 -6.21 -2.87
N LEU A 102 13.33 -6.01 -1.78
CA LEU A 102 12.83 -5.37 -0.58
C LEU A 102 12.96 -3.85 -0.67
N SER A 103 11.84 -3.17 -0.40
CA SER A 103 11.71 -1.72 -0.30
C SER A 103 11.60 -1.33 1.17
N SER A 104 11.91 -0.07 1.50
CA SER A 104 11.72 0.46 2.85
C SER A 104 10.89 1.74 2.79
N ILE A 105 10.04 1.94 3.78
CA ILE A 105 9.15 3.10 3.89
C ILE A 105 9.37 3.79 5.23
N ALA A 106 9.41 5.12 5.21
CA ALA A 106 9.40 5.97 6.38
C ALA A 106 8.61 7.24 6.04
N LEU A 107 7.39 7.34 6.55
CA LEU A 107 6.49 8.47 6.35
C LEU A 107 5.99 9.00 7.70
N ALA A 108 5.74 10.30 7.76
CA ALA A 108 5.07 10.96 8.88
C ALA A 108 3.96 11.86 8.35
N GLY A 109 2.90 12.03 9.13
CA GLY A 109 1.75 12.87 8.80
C GLY A 109 0.87 13.09 10.02
N GLU A 110 -0.34 13.58 9.80
CA GLU A 110 -1.32 13.83 10.87
C GLU A 110 -2.71 13.39 10.44
N VAL A 111 -3.48 12.78 11.35
CA VAL A 111 -4.92 12.59 11.15
C VAL A 111 -5.61 13.96 11.18
N THR A 112 -6.81 14.10 10.60
CA THR A 112 -7.57 15.36 10.40
C THR A 112 -7.50 16.40 11.54
N ASP A 113 -7.33 15.98 12.79
CA ASP A 113 -7.11 16.88 13.91
C ASP A 113 -5.63 17.31 14.04
N ARG A 114 -5.40 18.61 14.21
CA ARG A 114 -4.05 19.11 14.56
C ARG A 114 -3.69 18.41 15.87
N PHE A 115 -2.48 17.87 15.99
CA PHE A 115 -2.01 17.09 17.17
C PHE A 115 -2.29 15.58 17.17
N SER A 116 -2.77 14.97 16.08
CA SER A 116 -2.86 13.50 15.94
C SER A 116 -1.79 12.93 15.00
N PRO A 117 -0.51 12.81 15.41
CA PRO A 117 0.56 12.40 14.51
C PRO A 117 0.46 10.92 14.13
N VAL A 118 0.83 10.64 12.89
CA VAL A 118 0.95 9.30 12.31
C VAL A 118 2.38 9.09 11.84
N THR A 119 2.93 7.92 12.15
CA THR A 119 4.19 7.45 11.58
C THR A 119 3.97 6.11 10.91
N VAL A 120 4.55 5.93 9.73
CA VAL A 120 4.51 4.68 8.97
C VAL A 120 5.94 4.28 8.67
N ALA A 121 6.38 3.14 9.18
CA ALA A 121 7.73 2.65 8.97
C ALA A 121 7.72 1.15 8.70
N GLY A 122 8.62 0.69 7.84
CA GLY A 122 8.72 -0.74 7.59
C GLY A 122 9.48 -1.11 6.32
N LYS A 123 9.34 -2.38 5.97
CA LYS A 123 9.90 -2.98 4.76
C LYS A 123 8.83 -3.78 4.04
N PHE A 124 8.88 -3.76 2.72
CA PHE A 124 7.87 -4.45 1.91
C PHE A 124 8.42 -4.85 0.55
N ASN A 125 7.84 -5.90 -0.01
CA ASN A 125 8.09 -6.34 -1.37
C ASN A 125 6.86 -6.02 -2.23
N VAL A 126 7.05 -5.25 -3.31
CA VAL A 126 5.95 -4.83 -4.20
C VAL A 126 5.32 -6.02 -4.92
N TYR A 127 6.12 -7.04 -5.27
CA TYR A 127 5.65 -8.22 -5.99
C TYR A 127 4.95 -9.21 -5.04
N GLY A 128 5.44 -9.32 -3.80
CA GLY A 128 4.96 -10.25 -2.78
C GLY A 128 4.20 -9.57 -1.64
N LEU A 129 3.37 -8.55 -1.94
CA LEU A 129 2.56 -7.87 -0.91
C LEU A 129 1.74 -8.91 -0.14
N GLY A 130 2.05 -9.06 1.16
CA GLY A 130 1.41 -10.02 2.06
C GLY A 130 2.36 -11.06 2.68
N ARG A 131 3.41 -11.50 1.97
CA ARG A 131 4.39 -12.48 2.51
C ARG A 131 5.68 -11.81 3.02
N ASP A 132 6.21 -10.88 2.24
CA ASP A 132 7.47 -10.17 2.55
C ASP A 132 7.21 -8.70 2.89
N THR A 133 6.17 -8.46 3.70
CA THR A 133 5.74 -7.11 4.08
C THR A 133 5.58 -7.03 5.58
N ASN A 134 6.34 -6.12 6.20
CA ASN A 134 6.20 -5.72 7.59
C ASN A 134 6.19 -4.19 7.64
N ILE A 135 4.99 -3.63 7.73
CA ILE A 135 4.75 -2.20 7.84
C ILE A 135 4.03 -1.95 9.16
N ARG A 136 4.58 -1.03 9.95
CA ARG A 136 3.97 -0.54 11.18
C ARG A 136 3.45 0.86 10.96
N ALA A 137 2.17 1.07 11.22
CA ALA A 137 1.60 2.39 11.41
C ALA A 137 1.43 2.64 12.92
N THR A 138 1.81 3.82 13.38
CA THR A 138 1.64 4.24 14.76
C THR A 138 0.94 5.59 14.79
N PHE A 139 -0.16 5.63 15.52
CA PHE A 139 -0.98 6.80 15.70
C PHE A 139 -0.92 7.22 17.16
N LYS A 140 -0.89 8.53 17.43
CA LYS A 140 -0.96 9.07 18.79
C LYS A 140 -2.04 10.13 18.86
N ASN A 141 -2.66 10.26 20.03
CA ASN A 141 -3.66 11.29 20.35
C ASN A 141 -4.88 11.30 19.40
N ILE A 142 -5.23 10.16 18.79
CA ILE A 142 -6.46 10.06 18.02
C ILE A 142 -7.64 10.11 19.00
N GLN A 143 -8.60 10.99 18.73
CA GLN A 143 -9.86 11.01 19.46
C GLN A 143 -10.66 9.72 19.21
N LEU A 144 -11.11 9.08 20.29
CA LEU A 144 -11.82 7.79 20.30
C LEU A 144 -13.00 7.63 19.32
N PRO A 145 -13.80 8.67 18.99
CA PRO A 145 -14.99 8.50 18.12
C PRO A 145 -14.68 7.98 16.71
N ILE A 146 -13.41 8.03 16.28
CA ILE A 146 -13.01 7.46 15.00
C ILE A 146 -12.99 5.92 15.06
N PHE A 147 -12.74 5.30 16.23
CA PHE A 147 -12.63 3.83 16.39
C PHE A 147 -13.89 3.12 16.88
N ASP A 148 -14.99 3.85 17.12
CA ASP A 148 -16.26 3.30 17.61
C ASP A 148 -16.78 2.06 16.84
N PRO A 149 -16.65 1.95 15.50
CA PRO A 149 -17.09 0.75 14.77
C PRO A 149 -16.37 -0.55 15.18
N TYR A 150 -15.19 -0.45 15.82
CA TYR A 150 -14.43 -1.62 16.30
C TYR A 150 -14.58 -1.86 17.81
N SER A 151 -15.10 -0.89 18.57
CA SER A 151 -15.37 -1.03 20.01
C SER A 151 -16.44 -2.11 20.26
N ASP A 152 -17.49 -2.15 19.44
CA ASP A 152 -18.54 -3.17 19.52
C ASP A 152 -18.02 -4.58 19.17
N LEU A 153 -17.09 -4.69 18.22
CA LEU A 153 -16.58 -5.97 17.72
C LEU A 153 -15.53 -6.61 18.64
N TYR A 154 -14.80 -5.82 19.45
CA TYR A 154 -13.65 -6.32 20.21
C TYR A 154 -13.59 -5.92 21.70
N ALA A 155 -14.29 -4.87 22.13
CA ALA A 155 -14.24 -4.38 23.52
C ALA A 155 -15.50 -4.72 24.35
N GLY A 156 -16.58 -5.19 23.71
CA GLY A 156 -17.80 -5.64 24.41
C GLY A 156 -18.61 -4.52 25.09
N TYR A 157 -18.27 -3.27 24.85
CA TYR A 157 -19.00 -2.10 25.31
C TYR A 157 -19.20 -1.14 24.14
N ALA A 158 -20.46 -1.01 23.71
CA ALA A 158 -20.91 0.19 23.01
C ALA A 158 -20.79 1.36 23.99
N ILE A 159 -20.19 2.46 23.54
CA ILE A 159 -20.24 3.75 24.25
C ILE A 159 -21.31 4.59 23.58
#